data_AF-A3ZUM8-F1
#
_entry.id   AF-A3ZUM8-F1
#
_cell.length_a   1.000
_cell.length_b   1.000
_cell.length_c   1.000
_cell.angle_alpha   90.00
_cell.angle_beta   90.00
_cell.angle_gamma   90.00
#
_symmetry.space_group_name_H-M   'P 1'
#
loop_
_entity.id
_entity.type
_entity.pdbx_description
1 polymer ?
#
loop_
_entity_poly.entity_id
_entity_poly.type
_entity_poly.pdbx_seq_one_letter_code
_entity_poly.pdbx_strand_id
1 'polypeptide(L)'
;MNCSLRCLSVLLLLAVTAQAQTTQTPSNTEPTNAAEAAAQKLREEAELEKKYQAWFASLTPDQQAWEKTLQAELGGFYLPIHKREKVAGKSNAWDYVADDPALPRVLLIGDSVSRAYTQTVRKELAGIANVHRAPANCGPTATGLKKLDVWLGDGKWDLIHFNFGIHDRATPLDDYAARLEQLVARMQKTGAKVAWANSTPIPDVPGKYTAKSMVERNATAAKVMQKHGVAIDDLFNAISPRLAELQNPNDVHFSGAGNEFLGVQVAKFLKANLPQKYHLSVRASEINPDAKEHPELGFVFKDDKGKPQDLQHAMVDTRVPQRGQLVIWLMGYNGGLFDRITSYGLHGIQPHYANRWFGTLDAKDRDDGVSLGKIRLEAATGLDASPLVDIPKADSMAQRSLQLVKWLNEENPAGNWGQFLNKDQTDLLWDKVIMAGSSHGSTTSGRFAKHQKVARVVMFCGPRDQLDSWQSLPSATPENRYFGFSHVLDGGWTGDHYCRSWQMLGLNKFGPIVDVDKVPAPYGSTRRLITAGDVKNDARRAHGSVTPGGSAIKDADGNYVHEAVWRYLFTHPVDEVGEAVAAESDCNLDLKR
;
A
#
# COMPACT_ATOMS: atom_id res chain seq x y z
N MET A 1 44.40 45.90 -64.12
CA MET A 1 45.65 46.57 -63.72
C MET A 1 46.44 45.60 -62.85
N ASN A 2 47.60 45.17 -63.38
CA ASN A 2 48.80 44.56 -62.79
C ASN A 2 48.67 43.62 -61.56
N CYS A 3 49.28 42.43 -61.48
CA CYS A 3 50.41 41.88 -62.23
C CYS A 3 50.59 40.36 -61.96
N SER A 4 50.92 39.61 -63.04
CA SER A 4 51.92 38.52 -63.17
C SER A 4 51.75 37.19 -62.40
N LEU A 5 51.38 36.06 -63.04
CA LEU A 5 52.22 35.03 -63.75
C LEU A 5 53.11 34.19 -62.78
N ARG A 6 53.07 32.85 -62.69
CA ARG A 6 53.12 31.77 -63.72
C ARG A 6 52.62 30.40 -63.17
N CYS A 7 51.95 29.62 -64.03
CA CYS A 7 51.79 28.16 -63.96
C CYS A 7 52.92 27.46 -64.74
N LEU A 8 53.42 26.31 -64.27
CA LEU A 8 53.39 25.01 -64.98
C LEU A 8 54.07 23.87 -64.20
N SER A 9 53.31 22.79 -64.03
CA SER A 9 53.60 21.34 -64.00
C SER A 9 55.04 20.81 -63.82
N VAL A 10 55.25 19.98 -62.79
CA VAL A 10 56.21 18.86 -62.79
C VAL A 10 55.59 17.65 -62.06
N LEU A 11 55.46 16.53 -62.76
CA LEU A 11 55.21 15.18 -62.21
C LEU A 11 56.35 14.77 -61.29
N LEU A 12 56.06 14.20 -60.12
CA LEU A 12 57.05 13.41 -59.37
C LEU A 12 56.46 12.08 -58.92
N LEU A 13 57.14 11.01 -59.35
CA LEU A 13 56.85 9.60 -59.10
C LEU A 13 56.83 9.25 -57.61
N LEU A 14 55.93 8.32 -57.27
CA LEU A 14 55.92 7.54 -56.04
C LEU A 14 57.22 6.76 -55.86
N ALA A 15 57.81 6.86 -54.66
CA ALA A 15 58.68 5.82 -54.10
C ALA A 15 58.05 5.34 -52.79
N VAL A 16 57.50 4.12 -52.84
CA VAL A 16 56.97 3.40 -51.69
C VAL A 16 58.14 2.84 -50.90
N THR A 17 58.33 3.32 -49.66
CA THR A 17 59.10 2.60 -48.65
C THR A 17 58.11 1.92 -47.70
N ALA A 18 57.91 0.63 -47.93
CA ALA A 18 57.20 -0.25 -47.02
C ALA A 18 58.00 -0.38 -45.72
N GLN A 19 57.59 0.31 -44.67
CA GLN A 19 57.90 -0.13 -43.31
C GLN A 19 56.93 -1.23 -42.95
N ALA A 20 57.46 -2.44 -42.89
CA ALA A 20 56.77 -3.63 -42.40
C ALA A 20 56.28 -3.37 -40.96
N GLN A 21 54.99 -3.07 -40.82
CA GLN A 21 54.29 -3.40 -39.58
C GLN A 21 54.21 -4.92 -39.54
N THR A 22 55.05 -5.53 -38.71
CA THR A 22 54.93 -6.93 -38.34
C THR A 22 53.56 -7.14 -37.72
N THR A 23 52.60 -7.58 -38.54
CA THR A 23 51.38 -8.21 -38.07
C THR A 23 51.79 -9.53 -37.44
N GLN A 24 52.10 -9.50 -36.14
CA GLN A 24 52.17 -10.71 -35.34
C GLN A 24 50.75 -11.30 -35.30
N THR A 25 50.58 -12.39 -36.03
CA THR A 25 49.46 -13.32 -35.90
C THR A 25 49.29 -13.67 -34.41
N PRO A 26 48.07 -13.64 -33.82
CA PRO A 26 47.90 -13.99 -32.43
C PRO A 26 48.21 -15.49 -32.26
N SER A 27 49.39 -15.82 -31.74
CA SER A 27 49.69 -17.19 -31.34
C SER A 27 49.01 -17.45 -29.99
N ASN A 28 48.26 -18.55 -29.92
CA ASN A 28 47.71 -19.12 -28.67
C ASN A 28 48.81 -19.74 -27.78
N THR A 29 50.04 -19.22 -27.83
CA THR A 29 51.16 -19.69 -27.02
C THR A 29 51.11 -19.04 -25.64
N GLU A 30 51.32 -19.82 -24.57
CA GLU A 30 51.43 -19.30 -23.21
C GLU A 30 52.52 -18.19 -23.12
N PRO A 31 52.27 -17.10 -22.38
CA PRO A 31 53.23 -16.01 -22.25
C PRO A 31 54.48 -16.49 -21.51
N THR A 32 55.66 -16.20 -22.08
CA THR A 32 56.94 -16.70 -21.56
C THR A 32 57.59 -15.76 -20.54
N ASN A 33 57.07 -14.53 -20.42
CA ASN A 33 57.54 -13.52 -19.48
C ASN A 33 56.41 -12.56 -19.05
N ALA A 34 56.70 -11.72 -18.03
CA ALA A 34 55.72 -10.80 -17.45
C ALA A 34 55.22 -9.72 -18.42
N ALA A 35 56.05 -9.27 -19.36
CA ALA A 35 55.65 -8.28 -20.36
C ALA A 35 54.69 -8.88 -21.39
N GLU A 36 54.93 -10.12 -21.82
CA GLU A 36 54.03 -10.88 -22.69
C GLU A 36 52.69 -11.18 -22.01
N ALA A 37 52.71 -11.56 -20.73
CA ALA A 37 51.49 -11.78 -19.96
C ALA A 37 50.66 -10.49 -19.80
N ALA A 38 51.33 -9.35 -19.56
CA ALA A 38 50.68 -8.04 -19.50
C ALA A 38 50.08 -7.63 -20.85
N ALA A 39 50.82 -7.82 -21.95
CA ALA A 39 50.35 -7.53 -23.30
C ALA A 39 49.16 -8.42 -23.70
N GLN A 40 49.20 -9.71 -23.34
CA GLN A 40 48.07 -10.62 -23.55
C GLN A 40 46.84 -10.19 -22.77
N LYS A 41 46.99 -9.86 -21.49
CA LYS A 41 45.89 -9.36 -20.65
C LYS A 41 45.26 -8.10 -21.25
N LEU A 42 46.06 -7.15 -21.74
CA LEU A 42 45.56 -5.94 -22.42
C LEU A 42 44.75 -6.27 -23.69
N ARG A 43 45.19 -7.25 -24.49
CA ARG A 43 44.44 -7.71 -25.67
C ARG A 43 43.11 -8.36 -25.28
N GLU A 44 43.11 -9.20 -24.26
CA GLU A 44 41.90 -9.86 -23.75
C GLU A 44 40.91 -8.84 -23.18
N GLU A 45 41.39 -7.83 -22.45
CA GLU A 45 40.57 -6.72 -21.93
C GLU A 45 39.98 -5.87 -23.07
N ALA A 46 40.77 -5.57 -24.11
CA ALA A 46 40.29 -4.82 -25.28
C ALA A 46 39.23 -5.60 -26.09
N GLU A 47 39.41 -6.91 -26.28
CA GLU A 47 38.43 -7.78 -26.93
C GLU A 47 37.15 -7.91 -26.10
N LEU A 48 37.27 -8.04 -24.78
CA LEU A 48 36.13 -8.02 -23.87
C LEU A 48 35.37 -6.69 -23.97
N GLU A 49 36.08 -5.57 -23.96
CA GLU A 49 35.48 -4.24 -24.06
C GLU A 49 34.70 -4.09 -25.36
N LYS A 50 35.30 -4.48 -26.49
CA LYS A 50 34.64 -4.45 -27.80
C LYS A 50 33.35 -5.27 -27.81
N LYS A 51 33.39 -6.50 -27.30
CA LYS A 51 32.20 -7.38 -27.22
C LYS A 51 31.14 -6.81 -26.29
N TYR A 52 31.56 -6.24 -25.16
CA TYR A 52 30.67 -5.63 -24.20
C TYR A 52 30.00 -4.37 -24.76
N GLN A 53 30.72 -3.52 -25.49
CA GLN A 53 30.12 -2.35 -26.16
C GLN A 53 29.12 -2.74 -27.26
N ALA A 54 29.39 -3.83 -28.00
CA ALA A 54 28.44 -4.37 -28.97
C ALA A 54 27.17 -4.90 -28.28
N TRP A 55 27.32 -5.63 -27.17
CA TRP A 55 26.19 -6.06 -26.34
C TRP A 55 25.41 -4.87 -25.78
N PHE A 56 26.09 -3.88 -25.20
CA PHE A 56 25.49 -2.66 -24.65
C PHE A 56 24.67 -1.89 -25.70
N ALA A 57 25.18 -1.77 -26.93
CA ALA A 57 24.48 -1.10 -28.03
C ALA A 57 23.18 -1.81 -28.45
N SER A 58 23.03 -3.11 -28.13
CA SER A 58 21.82 -3.90 -28.42
C SER A 58 20.70 -3.74 -27.39
N LEU A 59 20.99 -3.11 -26.24
CA LEU A 59 20.05 -2.95 -25.14
C LEU A 59 19.03 -1.82 -25.40
N THR A 60 17.90 -1.88 -24.70
CA THR A 60 16.91 -0.78 -24.71
C THR A 60 17.48 0.48 -24.04
N PRO A 61 16.91 1.69 -24.28
CA PRO A 61 17.39 2.92 -23.64
C PRO A 61 17.45 2.84 -22.11
N ASP A 62 16.45 2.23 -21.46
CA ASP A 62 16.42 2.09 -20.00
C ASP A 62 17.50 1.13 -19.49
N GLN A 63 17.72 0.02 -20.20
CA GLN A 63 18.79 -0.92 -19.91
C GLN A 63 20.17 -0.26 -20.10
N GLN A 64 20.35 0.55 -21.14
CA GLN A 64 21.58 1.31 -21.36
C GLN A 64 21.83 2.33 -20.25
N ALA A 65 20.78 3.03 -19.78
CA ALA A 65 20.89 3.97 -18.68
C ALA A 65 21.33 3.27 -17.39
N TRP A 66 20.72 2.13 -17.08
CA TRP A 66 21.14 1.30 -15.94
C TRP A 66 22.59 0.81 -16.07
N GLU A 67 22.97 0.33 -17.25
CA GLU A 67 24.31 -0.20 -17.49
C GLU A 67 25.39 0.90 -17.41
N LYS A 68 25.09 2.13 -17.82
CA LYS A 68 25.97 3.30 -17.60
C LYS A 68 26.22 3.55 -16.11
N THR A 69 25.18 3.43 -15.28
CA THR A 69 25.31 3.54 -13.83
C THR A 69 26.22 2.43 -13.28
N LEU A 70 26.07 1.18 -13.74
CA LEU A 70 26.95 0.09 -13.34
C LEU A 70 28.42 0.33 -13.76
N GLN A 71 28.65 0.85 -14.96
CA GLN A 71 30.01 1.21 -15.41
C GLN A 71 30.66 2.26 -14.50
N ALA A 72 29.88 3.21 -13.98
CA ALA A 72 30.37 4.22 -13.05
C ALA A 72 30.59 3.69 -11.62
N GLU A 73 29.80 2.71 -11.17
CA GLU A 73 29.71 2.35 -9.75
C GLU A 73 30.38 1.00 -9.39
N LEU A 74 30.53 0.06 -10.32
CA LEU A 74 31.09 -1.27 -10.00
C LEU A 74 32.61 -1.28 -9.79
N GLY A 75 33.31 -0.23 -10.22
CA GLY A 75 34.75 -0.07 -10.04
C GLY A 75 35.60 -1.17 -10.70
N GLY A 76 36.91 -1.12 -10.46
CA GLY A 76 37.88 -1.98 -11.17
C GLY A 76 37.82 -3.47 -10.83
N PHE A 77 37.17 -3.87 -9.73
CA PHE A 77 37.06 -5.27 -9.34
C PHE A 77 35.81 -5.94 -9.92
N TYR A 78 34.62 -5.35 -9.74
CA TYR A 78 33.37 -5.97 -10.15
C TYR A 78 33.00 -5.69 -11.61
N LEU A 79 33.37 -4.52 -12.16
CA LEU A 79 33.02 -4.19 -13.54
C LEU A 79 33.59 -5.21 -14.55
N PRO A 80 34.87 -5.63 -14.48
CA PRO A 80 35.39 -6.62 -15.43
C PRO A 80 34.72 -8.00 -15.30
N ILE A 81 34.26 -8.38 -14.11
CA ILE A 81 33.50 -9.62 -13.89
C ILE A 81 32.13 -9.51 -14.54
N HIS A 82 31.42 -8.40 -14.28
CA HIS A 82 30.11 -8.12 -14.86
C HIS A 82 30.17 -8.14 -16.40
N LYS A 83 31.13 -7.43 -17.00
CA LYS A 83 31.34 -7.41 -18.47
C LYS A 83 31.50 -8.82 -19.05
N ARG A 84 32.33 -9.67 -18.44
CA ARG A 84 32.53 -11.07 -18.88
C ARG A 84 31.24 -11.88 -18.81
N GLU A 85 30.48 -11.73 -17.73
CA GLU A 85 29.21 -12.44 -17.57
C GLU A 85 28.16 -11.99 -18.60
N LYS A 86 28.04 -10.68 -18.85
CA LYS A 86 27.09 -10.14 -19.84
C LYS A 86 27.41 -10.60 -21.26
N VAL A 87 28.69 -10.52 -21.67
CA VAL A 87 29.14 -11.00 -22.97
C VAL A 87 28.92 -12.52 -23.13
N ALA A 88 29.00 -13.28 -22.04
CA ALA A 88 28.73 -14.71 -22.03
C ALA A 88 27.23 -15.08 -21.88
N GLY A 89 26.32 -14.10 -21.88
CA GLY A 89 24.88 -14.34 -21.72
C GLY A 89 24.48 -14.82 -20.32
N LYS A 90 25.31 -14.61 -19.29
CA LYS A 90 25.05 -15.05 -17.91
C LYS A 90 24.36 -13.97 -17.10
N SER A 91 23.28 -14.32 -16.42
CA SER A 91 22.59 -13.47 -15.43
C SER A 91 23.44 -13.26 -14.17
N ASN A 92 23.32 -12.09 -13.54
CA ASN A 92 23.96 -11.81 -12.25
C ASN A 92 23.14 -10.82 -11.40
N ALA A 93 23.60 -10.53 -10.18
CA ALA A 93 22.88 -9.71 -9.22
C ALA A 93 22.58 -8.26 -9.66
N TRP A 94 23.23 -7.77 -10.71
CA TRP A 94 23.06 -6.40 -11.23
C TRP A 94 22.25 -6.32 -12.51
N ASP A 95 21.61 -7.42 -12.93
CA ASP A 95 20.72 -7.38 -14.08
C ASP A 95 19.64 -6.31 -13.92
N TYR A 96 19.36 -5.62 -15.02
CA TYR A 96 18.22 -4.71 -15.15
C TYR A 96 16.91 -5.45 -14.83
N VAL A 97 16.03 -4.79 -14.09
CA VAL A 97 14.70 -5.31 -13.74
C VAL A 97 13.67 -4.35 -14.32
N ALA A 98 12.84 -4.85 -15.23
CA ALA A 98 11.66 -4.12 -15.68
C ALA A 98 10.57 -4.25 -14.62
N ASP A 99 10.01 -3.12 -14.18
CA ASP A 99 8.93 -3.12 -13.18
C ASP A 99 7.59 -3.56 -13.77
N ASP A 100 6.91 -4.47 -13.10
CA ASP A 100 5.45 -4.60 -13.19
C ASP A 100 4.81 -3.54 -12.28
N PRO A 101 4.05 -2.56 -12.82
CA PRO A 101 3.46 -1.48 -12.02
C PRO A 101 2.40 -1.95 -11.00
N ALA A 102 1.92 -3.20 -11.10
CA ALA A 102 1.00 -3.78 -10.12
C ALA A 102 1.72 -4.36 -8.89
N LEU A 103 3.04 -4.55 -8.98
CA LEU A 103 3.85 -5.18 -7.93
C LEU A 103 4.69 -4.15 -7.16
N PRO A 104 4.89 -4.35 -5.83
CA PRO A 104 5.74 -3.49 -5.04
C PRO A 104 7.21 -3.57 -5.48
N ARG A 105 7.94 -2.46 -5.34
CA ARG A 105 9.37 -2.35 -5.61
C ARG A 105 10.20 -2.52 -4.35
N VAL A 106 11.15 -3.45 -4.40
CA VAL A 106 12.10 -3.73 -3.32
C VAL A 106 13.50 -3.33 -3.77
N LEU A 107 14.23 -2.60 -2.93
CA LEU A 107 15.66 -2.34 -3.13
C LEU A 107 16.50 -3.12 -2.10
N LEU A 108 17.40 -3.96 -2.59
CA LEU A 108 18.43 -4.61 -1.77
C LEU A 108 19.72 -3.76 -1.76
N ILE A 109 20.14 -3.32 -0.58
CA ILE A 109 21.41 -2.62 -0.35
C ILE A 109 22.28 -3.49 0.55
N GLY A 110 23.47 -3.88 0.10
CA GLY A 110 24.36 -4.63 0.97
C GLY A 110 25.62 -5.10 0.28
N ASP A 111 26.40 -5.88 1.00
CA ASP A 111 27.72 -6.32 0.57
C ASP A 111 27.72 -7.57 -0.31
N SER A 112 28.87 -8.23 -0.38
CA SER A 112 29.10 -9.39 -1.23
C SER A 112 28.26 -10.60 -0.82
N VAL A 113 27.85 -10.70 0.45
CA VAL A 113 26.91 -11.73 0.92
C VAL A 113 25.55 -11.47 0.29
N SER A 114 25.07 -10.23 0.36
CA SER A 114 23.78 -9.88 -0.24
C SER A 114 23.74 -10.02 -1.76
N ARG A 115 24.85 -9.70 -2.42
CA ARG A 115 25.01 -9.90 -3.86
C ARG A 115 24.82 -11.38 -4.22
N ALA A 116 25.38 -12.28 -3.41
CA ALA A 116 25.35 -13.71 -3.69
C ALA A 116 23.94 -14.31 -3.59
N TYR A 117 23.11 -13.85 -2.65
CA TYR A 117 21.73 -14.35 -2.51
C TYR A 117 20.68 -13.61 -3.37
N THR A 118 21.05 -12.49 -4.02
CA THR A 118 20.10 -11.63 -4.75
C THR A 118 19.27 -12.38 -5.80
N GLN A 119 19.90 -13.29 -6.55
CA GLN A 119 19.21 -14.06 -7.60
C GLN A 119 18.19 -15.05 -7.02
N THR A 120 18.49 -15.66 -5.88
CA THR A 120 17.51 -16.50 -5.16
C THR A 120 16.34 -15.65 -4.67
N VAL A 121 16.57 -14.46 -4.10
CA VAL A 121 15.48 -13.57 -3.67
C VAL A 121 14.56 -13.21 -4.83
N ARG A 122 15.13 -12.88 -6.00
CA ARG A 122 14.37 -12.60 -7.24
C ARG A 122 13.53 -13.80 -7.67
N LYS A 123 14.10 -15.01 -7.64
CA LYS A 123 13.39 -16.25 -7.98
C LYS A 123 12.20 -16.49 -7.05
N GLU A 124 12.41 -16.38 -5.74
CA GLU A 124 11.38 -16.65 -4.72
C GLU A 124 10.25 -15.59 -4.70
N LEU A 125 10.54 -14.37 -5.16
CA LEU A 125 9.58 -13.26 -5.22
C LEU A 125 9.06 -12.95 -6.63
N ALA A 126 9.28 -13.86 -7.59
CA ALA A 126 8.74 -13.72 -8.94
C ALA A 126 7.21 -13.61 -8.91
N GLY A 127 6.65 -12.58 -9.57
CA GLY A 127 5.22 -12.28 -9.55
C GLY A 127 4.68 -11.73 -8.23
N ILE A 128 5.56 -11.47 -7.25
CA ILE A 128 5.21 -10.91 -5.93
C ILE A 128 5.80 -9.51 -5.76
N ALA A 129 7.04 -9.27 -6.20
CA ALA A 129 7.69 -7.98 -6.11
C ALA A 129 8.73 -7.76 -7.21
N ASN A 130 8.95 -6.51 -7.59
CA ASN A 130 10.06 -6.09 -8.42
C ASN A 130 11.31 -5.95 -7.52
N VAL A 131 12.22 -6.93 -7.55
CA VAL A 131 13.40 -6.95 -6.66
C VAL A 131 14.63 -6.39 -7.35
N HIS A 132 14.98 -5.17 -6.98
CA HIS A 132 16.15 -4.42 -7.43
C HIS A 132 17.32 -4.57 -6.46
N ARG A 133 18.52 -4.24 -6.94
CA ARG A 133 19.73 -4.19 -6.12
C ARG A 133 20.48 -2.90 -6.41
N ALA A 134 21.08 -2.31 -5.38
CA ALA A 134 22.01 -1.20 -5.54
C ALA A 134 23.12 -1.53 -6.57
N PRO A 135 23.54 -0.57 -7.41
CA PRO A 135 24.56 -0.75 -8.45
C PRO A 135 25.98 -0.89 -7.89
N ALA A 136 26.16 -1.56 -6.74
CA ALA A 136 27.43 -1.67 -6.05
C ALA A 136 27.50 -2.92 -5.16
N ASN A 137 28.70 -3.18 -4.62
CA ASN A 137 28.89 -4.04 -3.45
C ASN A 137 28.65 -3.30 -2.13
N CYS A 138 28.18 -2.05 -2.16
CA CYS A 138 27.81 -1.15 -1.04
C CYS A 138 28.87 -0.85 0.04
N GLY A 139 29.76 -1.77 0.39
CA GLY A 139 30.91 -1.53 1.26
C GLY A 139 30.51 -1.13 2.69
N PRO A 140 31.32 -0.31 3.38
CA PRO A 140 31.03 0.13 4.74
C PRO A 140 29.99 1.26 4.76
N THR A 141 29.43 1.52 5.95
CA THR A 141 28.49 2.63 6.20
C THR A 141 28.96 3.99 5.67
N ALA A 142 30.28 4.26 5.70
CA ALA A 142 30.85 5.50 5.17
C ALA A 142 30.69 5.64 3.65
N THR A 143 30.75 4.54 2.89
CA THR A 143 30.41 4.52 1.46
C THR A 143 28.92 4.72 1.28
N GLY A 144 28.11 4.10 2.15
CA GLY A 144 26.67 4.32 2.21
C GLY A 144 26.31 5.79 2.23
N LEU A 145 26.88 6.57 3.15
CA LEU A 145 26.56 8.00 3.24
C LEU A 145 26.91 8.79 1.97
N LYS A 146 27.95 8.38 1.24
CA LYS A 146 28.39 9.05 0.00
C LYS A 146 27.55 8.66 -1.21
N LYS A 147 27.05 7.42 -1.26
CA LYS A 147 26.50 6.81 -2.47
C LYS A 147 25.00 6.50 -2.39
N LEU A 148 24.37 6.69 -1.22
CA LEU A 148 22.96 6.36 -1.03
C LEU A 148 22.06 7.02 -2.07
N ASP A 149 22.31 8.27 -2.47
CA ASP A 149 21.47 8.94 -3.49
C ASP A 149 21.53 8.23 -4.85
N VAL A 150 22.72 7.71 -5.23
CA VAL A 150 22.88 6.92 -6.46
C VAL A 150 22.15 5.58 -6.35
N TRP A 151 22.16 4.95 -5.18
CA TRP A 151 21.52 3.65 -4.97
C TRP A 151 20.00 3.74 -4.87
N LEU A 152 19.48 4.81 -4.27
CA LEU A 152 18.05 5.10 -4.25
C LEU A 152 17.57 5.50 -5.66
N GLY A 153 18.40 6.23 -6.41
CA GLY A 153 18.07 6.76 -7.73
C GLY A 153 16.78 7.59 -7.70
N ASP A 154 16.06 7.61 -8.81
CA ASP A 154 14.74 8.25 -8.91
C ASP A 154 13.60 7.36 -8.36
N GLY A 155 13.94 6.21 -7.77
CA GLY A 155 13.01 5.13 -7.46
C GLY A 155 12.10 5.43 -6.28
N LYS A 156 10.79 5.23 -6.47
CA LYS A 156 9.81 5.13 -5.39
C LYS A 156 9.80 3.69 -4.88
N TRP A 157 10.51 3.45 -3.78
CA TRP A 157 10.63 2.11 -3.18
C TRP A 157 9.49 1.86 -2.21
N ASP A 158 8.87 0.68 -2.30
CA ASP A 158 7.90 0.22 -1.29
C ASP A 158 8.62 -0.34 -0.07
N LEU A 159 9.76 -1.01 -0.29
CA LEU A 159 10.60 -1.56 0.76
C LEU A 159 12.09 -1.44 0.41
N ILE A 160 12.90 -0.90 1.33
CA ILE A 160 14.36 -0.91 1.26
C ILE A 160 14.89 -1.89 2.31
N HIS A 161 15.50 -2.98 1.84
CA HIS A 161 16.16 -3.98 2.68
C HIS A 161 17.66 -3.76 2.61
N PHE A 162 18.29 -3.50 3.75
CA PHE A 162 19.69 -3.11 3.78
C PHE A 162 20.53 -3.86 4.81
N ASN A 163 21.82 -4.02 4.51
CA ASN A 163 22.83 -4.52 5.42
C ASN A 163 24.13 -3.70 5.33
N PHE A 164 24.71 -3.41 6.50
CA PHE A 164 26.10 -3.00 6.68
C PHE A 164 26.67 -3.74 7.89
N GLY A 165 27.96 -4.05 7.88
CA GLY A 165 28.63 -4.63 9.05
C GLY A 165 29.98 -5.29 8.73
N ILE A 166 30.03 -6.21 7.76
CA ILE A 166 31.27 -6.92 7.36
C ILE A 166 32.37 -5.92 6.98
N HIS A 167 32.06 -4.88 6.22
CA HIS A 167 33.04 -3.86 5.85
C HIS A 167 33.32 -2.82 6.96
N ASP A 168 32.53 -2.81 8.03
CA ASP A 168 32.69 -1.94 9.21
C ASP A 168 33.34 -2.66 10.41
N ARG A 169 33.92 -3.85 10.21
CA ARG A 169 34.57 -4.64 11.27
C ARG A 169 35.63 -3.88 12.07
N ALA A 170 36.36 -2.98 11.43
CA ALA A 170 37.40 -2.16 12.06
C ALA A 170 36.90 -0.76 12.46
N THR A 171 35.66 -0.42 12.12
CA THR A 171 35.06 0.88 12.46
C THR A 171 34.74 0.93 13.96
N PRO A 172 35.06 2.03 14.66
CA PRO A 172 34.59 2.25 16.03
C PRO A 172 33.06 2.13 16.11
N LEU A 173 32.54 1.52 17.18
CA LEU A 173 31.11 1.23 17.28
C LEU A 173 30.24 2.49 17.28
N ASP A 174 30.71 3.58 17.90
CA ASP A 174 29.98 4.85 17.94
C ASP A 174 29.88 5.50 16.54
N ASP A 175 30.97 5.48 15.78
CA ASP A 175 30.99 5.91 14.38
C ASP A 175 30.03 5.09 13.53
N TYR A 176 30.04 3.77 13.71
CA TYR A 176 29.15 2.85 13.00
C TYR A 176 27.69 3.13 13.33
N ALA A 177 27.34 3.29 14.61
CA ALA A 177 25.99 3.64 15.05
C ALA A 177 25.52 4.98 14.48
N ALA A 178 26.35 6.03 14.58
CA ALA A 178 26.00 7.36 14.09
C ALA A 178 25.78 7.39 12.57
N ARG A 179 26.56 6.63 11.79
CA ARG A 179 26.37 6.52 10.34
C ARG A 179 25.12 5.70 10.00
N LEU A 180 24.83 4.63 10.74
CA LEU A 180 23.58 3.89 10.57
C LEU A 180 22.35 4.74 10.85
N GLU A 181 22.34 5.55 11.92
CA GLU A 181 21.24 6.47 12.22
C GLU A 181 20.97 7.43 11.05
N GLN A 182 22.03 7.99 10.46
CA GLN A 182 21.91 8.87 9.28
C GLN A 182 21.37 8.13 8.05
N LEU A 183 21.84 6.91 7.79
CA LEU A 183 21.36 6.09 6.67
C LEU A 183 19.88 5.74 6.84
N VAL A 184 19.48 5.28 8.02
CA VAL A 184 18.09 4.95 8.35
C VAL A 184 17.19 6.17 8.16
N ALA A 185 17.58 7.33 8.72
CA ALA A 185 16.81 8.56 8.57
C ALA A 185 16.66 8.98 7.11
N ARG A 186 17.71 8.84 6.28
CA ARG A 186 17.65 9.15 4.84
C ARG A 186 16.75 8.18 4.07
N MET A 187 16.82 6.87 4.36
CA MET A 187 15.96 5.88 3.72
C MET A 187 14.50 6.06 4.12
N GLN A 188 14.20 6.32 5.40
CA GLN A 188 12.82 6.56 5.87
C GLN A 188 12.20 7.83 5.26
N LYS A 189 13.00 8.87 4.98
CA LYS A 189 12.54 10.10 4.30
C LYS A 189 12.00 9.85 2.89
N THR A 190 12.32 8.71 2.27
CA THR A 190 11.76 8.35 0.96
C THR A 190 10.29 7.92 1.04
N GLY A 191 9.79 7.61 2.24
CA GLY A 191 8.47 7.02 2.46
C GLY A 191 8.44 5.49 2.34
N ALA A 192 9.55 4.87 1.93
CA ALA A 192 9.67 3.42 1.86
C ALA A 192 9.63 2.78 3.26
N LYS A 193 9.09 1.56 3.35
CA LYS A 193 9.33 0.72 4.52
C LYS A 193 10.81 0.34 4.57
N VAL A 194 11.47 0.54 5.70
CA VAL A 194 12.89 0.21 5.85
C VAL A 194 13.01 -1.04 6.71
N ALA A 195 13.82 -1.99 6.23
CA ALA A 195 14.16 -3.22 6.95
C ALA A 195 15.67 -3.46 6.93
N TRP A 196 16.22 -3.88 8.06
CA TRP A 196 17.64 -4.14 8.21
C TRP A 196 17.87 -5.65 8.37
N ALA A 197 18.73 -6.22 7.54
CA ALA A 197 19.27 -7.54 7.79
C ALA A 197 20.50 -7.42 8.69
N ASN A 198 20.55 -8.20 9.76
CA ASN A 198 21.76 -8.27 10.55
C ASN A 198 22.89 -8.99 9.79
N SER A 199 24.15 -8.65 10.10
CA SER A 199 25.29 -9.27 9.42
C SER A 199 25.39 -10.72 9.86
N THR A 200 25.69 -11.63 8.94
CA THR A 200 25.87 -13.06 9.21
C THR A 200 27.15 -13.35 10.01
N PRO A 201 27.28 -14.53 10.63
CA PRO A 201 28.48 -14.91 11.37
C PRO A 201 29.71 -14.96 10.46
N ILE A 202 30.88 -14.61 11.01
CA ILE A 202 32.17 -14.73 10.34
C ILE A 202 33.13 -15.59 11.18
N PRO A 203 34.10 -16.28 10.57
CA PRO A 203 35.08 -17.08 11.31
C PRO A 203 36.10 -16.21 12.04
N ASP A 204 36.71 -16.76 13.09
CA ASP A 204 37.95 -16.23 13.65
C ASP A 204 39.12 -16.67 12.76
N VAL A 205 39.79 -15.70 12.14
CA VAL A 205 40.97 -15.92 11.29
C VAL A 205 42.07 -14.97 11.75
N PRO A 206 43.16 -15.47 12.38
CA PRO A 206 44.21 -14.65 12.94
C PRO A 206 44.75 -13.60 11.96
N GLY A 207 44.88 -12.36 12.41
CA GLY A 207 45.36 -11.23 11.60
C GLY A 207 44.39 -10.74 10.52
N LYS A 208 43.20 -11.36 10.39
CA LYS A 208 42.22 -11.01 9.34
C LYS A 208 40.86 -10.61 9.92
N TYR A 209 40.18 -11.52 10.61
CA TYR A 209 38.81 -11.32 11.12
C TYR A 209 38.61 -11.95 12.50
N THR A 210 37.68 -11.39 13.29
CA THR A 210 37.20 -12.03 14.52
C THR A 210 35.67 -12.09 14.58
N ALA A 211 35.13 -13.24 14.95
CA ALA A 211 33.70 -13.49 15.07
C ALA A 211 33.01 -12.49 16.02
N LYS A 212 33.70 -12.12 17.11
CA LYS A 212 33.24 -11.12 18.09
C LYS A 212 32.83 -9.80 17.44
N SER A 213 33.51 -9.40 16.37
CA SER A 213 33.20 -8.15 15.69
C SER A 213 31.75 -8.11 15.18
N MET A 214 31.22 -9.19 14.58
CA MET A 214 29.84 -9.20 14.09
C MET A 214 28.82 -9.18 15.21
N VAL A 215 29.09 -9.86 16.33
CA VAL A 215 28.21 -9.84 17.51
C VAL A 215 28.07 -8.40 18.05
N GLU A 216 29.18 -7.68 18.20
CA GLU A 216 29.19 -6.29 18.69
C GLU A 216 28.47 -5.32 17.73
N ARG A 217 28.69 -5.46 16.40
CA ARG A 217 28.05 -4.58 15.40
C ARG A 217 26.55 -4.89 15.30
N ASN A 218 26.15 -6.16 15.33
CA ASN A 218 24.73 -6.52 15.32
C ASN A 218 24.00 -5.99 16.54
N ALA A 219 24.57 -6.12 17.74
CA ALA A 219 23.99 -5.55 18.96
C ALA A 219 23.88 -4.01 18.90
N THR A 220 24.87 -3.35 18.32
CA THR A 220 24.88 -1.89 18.13
C THR A 220 23.82 -1.45 17.12
N ALA A 221 23.75 -2.10 15.97
CA ALA A 221 22.77 -1.81 14.93
C ALA A 221 21.33 -2.10 15.39
N ALA A 222 21.10 -3.19 16.12
CA ALA A 222 19.77 -3.53 16.65
C ALA A 222 19.18 -2.41 17.54
N LYS A 223 20.02 -1.74 18.36
CA LYS A 223 19.59 -0.58 19.17
C LYS A 223 19.15 0.60 18.29
N VAL A 224 19.89 0.87 17.21
CA VAL A 224 19.51 1.89 16.21
C VAL A 224 18.20 1.51 15.53
N MET A 225 18.05 0.27 15.08
CA MET A 225 16.83 -0.18 14.40
C MET A 225 15.61 -0.08 15.32
N GLN A 226 15.73 -0.49 16.58
CA GLN A 226 14.66 -0.38 17.57
C GLN A 226 14.25 1.08 17.82
N LYS A 227 15.23 1.99 17.98
CA LYS A 227 14.99 3.44 18.15
C LYS A 227 14.20 4.04 16.99
N HIS A 228 14.43 3.55 15.77
CA HIS A 228 13.82 4.06 14.55
C HIS A 228 12.62 3.25 14.05
N GLY A 229 12.19 2.19 14.76
CA GLY A 229 11.10 1.32 14.33
C GLY A 229 11.38 0.53 13.04
N VAL A 230 12.65 0.23 12.77
CA VAL A 230 13.08 -0.54 11.59
C VAL A 230 12.95 -2.05 11.88
N ALA A 231 12.29 -2.77 10.97
CA ALA A 231 12.16 -4.22 11.08
C ALA A 231 13.51 -4.93 10.91
N ILE A 232 13.74 -6.02 11.65
CA ILE A 232 15.01 -6.76 11.66
C ILE A 232 14.82 -8.14 11.01
N ASP A 233 15.59 -8.40 9.96
CA ASP A 233 15.75 -9.72 9.34
C ASP A 233 16.98 -10.43 9.95
N ASP A 234 16.73 -11.44 10.77
CA ASP A 234 17.75 -12.08 11.60
C ASP A 234 18.49 -13.20 10.85
N LEU A 235 19.30 -12.80 9.87
CA LEU A 235 20.14 -13.72 9.09
C LEU A 235 21.22 -14.40 9.94
N PHE A 236 21.74 -13.72 10.97
CA PHE A 236 22.76 -14.25 11.86
C PHE A 236 22.26 -15.52 12.55
N ASN A 237 21.14 -15.44 13.25
CA ASN A 237 20.60 -16.60 13.97
C ASN A 237 20.01 -17.63 13.00
N ALA A 238 19.45 -17.21 11.87
CA ALA A 238 18.91 -18.14 10.87
C ALA A 238 19.98 -19.11 10.34
N ILE A 239 21.18 -18.63 10.02
CA ILE A 239 22.25 -19.47 9.44
C ILE A 239 23.14 -20.14 10.48
N SER A 240 23.22 -19.59 11.71
CA SER A 240 24.12 -20.07 12.77
C SER A 240 24.10 -21.59 13.00
N PRO A 241 22.93 -22.27 13.05
CA PRO A 241 22.86 -23.72 13.26
C PRO A 241 23.48 -24.56 12.15
N ARG A 242 23.70 -23.98 10.96
CA ARG A 242 24.17 -24.69 9.75
C ARG A 242 25.49 -24.12 9.22
N LEU A 243 26.22 -23.30 9.99
CA LEU A 243 27.45 -22.66 9.53
C LEU A 243 28.49 -23.65 9.00
N ALA A 244 28.73 -24.75 9.73
CA ALA A 244 29.72 -25.76 9.33
C ALA A 244 29.41 -26.42 7.98
N GLU A 245 28.13 -26.42 7.57
CA GLU A 245 27.67 -26.96 6.29
C GLU A 245 27.66 -25.90 5.19
N LEU A 246 27.23 -24.67 5.52
CA LEU A 246 26.85 -23.66 4.54
C LEU A 246 27.90 -22.57 4.33
N GLN A 247 28.85 -22.38 5.26
CA GLN A 247 29.92 -21.40 5.13
C GLN A 247 31.19 -22.04 4.56
N ASN A 248 31.88 -21.34 3.67
CA ASN A 248 33.18 -21.82 3.20
C ASN A 248 34.22 -21.72 4.33
N PRO A 249 35.11 -22.72 4.51
CA PRO A 249 36.09 -22.71 5.60
C PRO A 249 36.98 -21.46 5.59
N ASN A 250 37.13 -20.80 6.74
CA ASN A 250 37.93 -19.59 6.92
C ASN A 250 37.55 -18.40 6.01
N ASP A 251 36.33 -18.41 5.46
CA ASP A 251 35.78 -17.35 4.63
C ASP A 251 34.55 -16.73 5.28
N VAL A 252 34.30 -15.46 4.97
CA VAL A 252 33.07 -14.76 5.35
C VAL A 252 31.91 -15.10 4.41
N HIS A 253 32.20 -15.69 3.24
CA HIS A 253 31.22 -16.06 2.22
C HIS A 253 30.72 -17.49 2.35
N PHE A 254 29.54 -17.73 1.81
CA PHE A 254 28.84 -19.00 1.87
C PHE A 254 28.98 -19.80 0.57
N SER A 255 28.77 -21.10 0.66
CA SER A 255 28.67 -22.00 -0.48
C SER A 255 27.44 -21.65 -1.33
N GLY A 256 27.29 -22.28 -2.51
CA GLY A 256 26.08 -22.12 -3.33
C GLY A 256 24.79 -22.39 -2.54
N ALA A 257 24.77 -23.50 -1.80
CA ALA A 257 23.65 -23.86 -0.92
C ALA A 257 23.44 -22.87 0.23
N GLY A 258 24.51 -22.31 0.80
CA GLY A 258 24.38 -21.30 1.85
C GLY A 258 23.83 -19.97 1.36
N ASN A 259 24.22 -19.54 0.16
CA ASN A 259 23.64 -18.35 -0.47
C ASN A 259 22.16 -18.57 -0.83
N GLU A 260 21.78 -19.77 -1.29
CA GLU A 260 20.38 -20.12 -1.53
C GLU A 260 19.57 -20.09 -0.23
N PHE A 261 20.09 -20.68 0.86
CA PHE A 261 19.44 -20.64 2.17
C PHE A 261 19.16 -19.21 2.64
N LEU A 262 20.17 -18.32 2.57
CA LEU A 262 20.00 -16.92 2.93
C LEU A 262 18.99 -16.22 2.03
N GLY A 263 19.02 -16.49 0.72
CA GLY A 263 18.08 -15.90 -0.23
C GLY A 263 16.62 -16.28 0.04
N VAL A 264 16.37 -17.56 0.37
CA VAL A 264 15.03 -18.03 0.76
C VAL A 264 14.58 -17.36 2.06
N GLN A 265 15.47 -17.23 3.05
CA GLN A 265 15.16 -16.55 4.31
C GLN A 265 14.81 -15.07 4.09
N VAL A 266 15.62 -14.34 3.32
CA VAL A 266 15.36 -12.93 2.96
C VAL A 266 14.05 -12.81 2.19
N ALA A 267 13.78 -13.67 1.21
CA ALA A 267 12.53 -13.65 0.45
C ALA A 267 11.30 -13.87 1.35
N LYS A 268 11.37 -14.82 2.29
CA LYS A 268 10.31 -15.05 3.29
C LYS A 268 10.07 -13.80 4.15
N PHE A 269 11.14 -13.19 4.66
CA PHE A 269 11.05 -11.97 5.45
C PHE A 269 10.43 -10.81 4.65
N LEU A 270 10.90 -10.59 3.41
CA LEU A 270 10.40 -9.56 2.52
C LEU A 270 8.92 -9.75 2.24
N LYS A 271 8.50 -10.96 1.84
CA LYS A 271 7.09 -11.28 1.55
C LYS A 271 6.16 -10.95 2.71
N ALA A 272 6.58 -11.23 3.94
CA ALA A 272 5.79 -10.90 5.13
C ALA A 272 5.73 -9.39 5.44
N ASN A 273 6.68 -8.61 4.89
CA ASN A 273 6.83 -7.20 5.18
C ASN A 273 6.45 -6.26 4.04
N LEU A 274 6.20 -6.78 2.83
CA LEU A 274 5.78 -5.98 1.69
C LEU A 274 4.44 -5.26 1.95
N PRO A 275 4.33 -3.99 1.56
CA PRO A 275 3.04 -3.33 1.44
C PRO A 275 2.08 -4.14 0.55
N GLN A 276 0.90 -4.39 1.06
CA GLN A 276 -0.15 -5.14 0.38
C GLN A 276 -1.53 -4.69 0.83
N LYS A 277 -2.54 -5.16 0.09
CA LYS A 277 -3.94 -5.06 0.50
C LYS A 277 -4.28 -6.25 1.37
N TYR A 278 -4.74 -5.98 2.59
CA TYR A 278 -5.17 -6.98 3.55
C TYR A 278 -6.69 -7.11 3.52
N HIS A 279 -7.17 -8.34 3.42
CA HIS A 279 -8.58 -8.72 3.53
C HIS A 279 -8.71 -9.63 4.75
N LEU A 280 -9.38 -9.15 5.80
CA LEU A 280 -9.47 -9.85 7.07
C LEU A 280 -10.94 -10.14 7.38
N SER A 281 -11.22 -11.29 7.97
CA SER A 281 -12.55 -11.64 8.44
C SER A 281 -12.48 -12.52 9.66
N VAL A 282 -13.41 -12.32 10.59
CA VAL A 282 -13.49 -13.09 11.82
C VAL A 282 -14.94 -13.16 12.29
N ARG A 283 -15.32 -14.22 12.99
CA ARG A 283 -16.68 -14.33 13.54
C ARG A 283 -16.81 -13.45 14.78
N ALA A 284 -17.92 -12.76 14.89
CA ALA A 284 -18.19 -11.88 16.01
C ALA A 284 -18.23 -12.64 17.35
N SER A 285 -18.66 -13.91 17.34
CA SER A 285 -18.64 -14.79 18.50
C SER A 285 -17.24 -15.30 18.89
N GLU A 286 -16.24 -15.21 18.01
CA GLU A 286 -14.87 -15.70 18.29
C GLU A 286 -14.02 -14.65 19.03
N ILE A 287 -14.31 -13.37 18.81
CA ILE A 287 -13.52 -12.25 19.37
C ILE A 287 -14.26 -11.50 20.48
N ASN A 288 -15.54 -11.79 20.69
CA ASN A 288 -16.34 -11.19 21.76
C ASN A 288 -17.11 -12.29 22.49
N PRO A 289 -16.71 -12.70 23.70
CA PRO A 289 -17.42 -13.75 24.45
C PRO A 289 -18.82 -13.31 24.92
N ASP A 290 -19.09 -12.01 25.00
CA ASP A 290 -20.39 -11.47 25.38
C ASP A 290 -21.37 -11.37 24.21
N ALA A 291 -20.92 -11.72 22.99
CA ALA A 291 -21.71 -11.78 21.77
C ALA A 291 -22.90 -12.73 21.92
N LYS A 292 -24.12 -12.28 21.62
CA LYS A 292 -25.31 -13.13 21.65
C LYS A 292 -26.13 -13.09 20.36
N GLU A 293 -26.89 -14.16 20.17
CA GLU A 293 -27.97 -14.21 19.21
C GLU A 293 -29.21 -13.53 19.80
N HIS A 294 -30.01 -12.94 18.92
CA HIS A 294 -31.32 -12.35 19.18
C HIS A 294 -32.34 -12.96 18.21
N PRO A 295 -32.75 -14.24 18.38
CA PRO A 295 -33.68 -14.91 17.49
C PRO A 295 -35.03 -14.18 17.38
N GLU A 296 -35.45 -13.49 18.44
CA GLU A 296 -36.64 -12.63 18.49
C GLU A 296 -36.57 -11.46 17.50
N LEU A 297 -35.36 -11.02 17.13
CA LEU A 297 -35.13 -9.99 16.11
C LEU A 297 -34.76 -10.58 14.75
N GLY A 298 -34.71 -11.91 14.61
CA GLY A 298 -34.17 -12.58 13.42
C GLY A 298 -32.65 -12.40 13.26
N PHE A 299 -31.93 -12.11 14.34
CA PHE A 299 -30.48 -11.92 14.34
C PHE A 299 -29.81 -13.13 15.00
N VAL A 300 -29.24 -13.99 14.17
CA VAL A 300 -28.65 -15.28 14.57
C VAL A 300 -27.23 -15.40 14.03
N PHE A 301 -26.41 -16.24 14.65
CA PHE A 301 -25.03 -16.50 14.26
C PHE A 301 -24.90 -17.57 13.20
N LYS A 302 -25.93 -18.39 13.00
CA LYS A 302 -25.98 -19.38 11.93
C LYS A 302 -27.35 -19.34 11.27
N ASP A 303 -27.37 -19.59 9.97
CA ASP A 303 -28.63 -19.86 9.28
C ASP A 303 -29.12 -21.28 9.58
N ASP A 304 -30.30 -21.58 9.05
CA ASP A 304 -30.96 -22.89 9.09
C ASP A 304 -30.11 -24.04 8.52
N LYS A 305 -29.07 -23.73 7.74
CA LYS A 305 -28.11 -24.69 7.17
C LYS A 305 -26.79 -24.74 7.93
N GLY A 306 -26.70 -24.03 9.06
CA GLY A 306 -25.50 -23.97 9.90
C GLY A 306 -24.39 -23.05 9.38
N LYS A 307 -24.62 -22.29 8.31
CA LYS A 307 -23.63 -21.36 7.76
C LYS A 307 -23.48 -20.14 8.68
N PRO A 308 -22.25 -19.75 9.06
CA PRO A 308 -22.01 -18.56 9.85
C PRO A 308 -22.62 -17.30 9.23
N GLN A 309 -23.38 -16.57 10.04
CA GLN A 309 -23.97 -15.26 9.71
C GLN A 309 -23.26 -14.12 10.45
N ASP A 310 -22.53 -14.43 11.53
CA ASP A 310 -21.84 -13.45 12.35
C ASP A 310 -20.43 -13.09 11.86
N LEU A 311 -20.17 -13.28 10.57
CA LEU A 311 -18.89 -12.91 9.98
C LEU A 311 -18.77 -11.39 9.90
N GLN A 312 -17.63 -10.90 10.34
CA GLN A 312 -17.24 -9.49 10.24
C GLN A 312 -16.09 -9.37 9.23
N HIS A 313 -16.00 -8.23 8.58
CA HIS A 313 -15.01 -8.00 7.53
C HIS A 313 -14.22 -6.73 7.76
N ALA A 314 -12.96 -6.74 7.35
CA ALA A 314 -12.09 -5.57 7.35
C ALA A 314 -11.17 -5.55 6.13
N MET A 315 -10.79 -4.35 5.69
CA MET A 315 -9.81 -4.16 4.64
C MET A 315 -8.96 -2.90 4.88
N VAL A 316 -7.67 -3.02 4.57
CA VAL A 316 -6.72 -1.91 4.52
C VAL A 316 -5.73 -2.14 3.39
N ASP A 317 -5.39 -1.09 2.65
CA ASP A 317 -4.34 -1.15 1.63
C ASP A 317 -3.11 -0.40 2.11
N THR A 318 -2.08 -1.13 2.52
CA THR A 318 -0.83 -0.55 3.03
C THR A 318 0.09 -0.04 1.93
N ARG A 319 -0.26 -0.27 0.65
CA ARG A 319 0.44 0.31 -0.50
C ARG A 319 0.07 1.78 -0.73
N VAL A 320 -1.01 2.25 -0.10
CA VAL A 320 -1.50 3.63 -0.22
C VAL A 320 -1.23 4.38 1.09
N PRO A 321 -0.74 5.65 1.04
CA PRO A 321 -0.60 6.46 2.24
C PRO A 321 -1.90 6.52 3.05
N GLN A 322 -1.82 6.17 4.33
CA GLN A 322 -2.99 6.13 5.20
C GLN A 322 -3.48 7.54 5.54
N ARG A 323 -4.80 7.75 5.51
CA ARG A 323 -5.47 9.00 5.91
C ARG A 323 -5.80 9.08 7.41
N GLY A 324 -5.63 7.97 8.13
CA GLY A 324 -5.97 7.88 9.55
C GLY A 324 -7.47 8.03 9.83
N GLN A 325 -8.33 7.52 8.93
CA GLN A 325 -9.78 7.49 9.11
C GLN A 325 -10.32 6.07 8.90
N LEU A 326 -11.33 5.72 9.71
CA LEU A 326 -11.96 4.41 9.72
C LEU A 326 -13.39 4.50 9.18
N VAL A 327 -13.70 3.78 8.11
CA VAL A 327 -15.05 3.62 7.58
C VAL A 327 -15.73 2.44 8.26
N ILE A 328 -16.89 2.69 8.87
CA ILE A 328 -17.78 1.64 9.36
C ILE A 328 -18.95 1.52 8.39
N TRP A 329 -19.04 0.40 7.68
CA TRP A 329 -20.08 0.11 6.70
C TRP A 329 -21.24 -0.67 7.33
N LEU A 330 -22.45 -0.11 7.28
CA LEU A 330 -23.64 -0.62 7.98
C LEU A 330 -24.63 -1.38 7.09
N MET A 331 -24.12 -2.23 6.19
CA MET A 331 -24.89 -3.20 5.41
C MET A 331 -24.06 -4.48 5.21
N GLY A 332 -24.59 -5.45 4.45
CA GLY A 332 -23.78 -6.61 4.05
C GLY A 332 -22.47 -6.19 3.36
N TYR A 333 -21.42 -6.98 3.55
CA TYR A 333 -20.09 -6.70 3.02
C TYR A 333 -20.12 -6.40 1.52
N ASN A 334 -19.50 -5.28 1.12
CA ASN A 334 -19.40 -4.84 -0.26
C ASN A 334 -17.92 -4.72 -0.63
N GLY A 335 -17.37 -5.78 -1.24
CA GLY A 335 -15.96 -5.82 -1.65
C GLY A 335 -15.58 -4.69 -2.62
N GLY A 336 -16.47 -4.36 -3.57
CA GLY A 336 -16.22 -3.27 -4.51
C GLY A 336 -16.12 -1.89 -3.83
N LEU A 337 -16.91 -1.64 -2.80
CA LEU A 337 -16.78 -0.43 -1.99
C LEU A 337 -15.47 -0.44 -1.18
N PHE A 338 -15.13 -1.57 -0.55
CA PHE A 338 -13.93 -1.69 0.27
C PHE A 338 -12.65 -1.52 -0.56
N ASP A 339 -12.62 -2.06 -1.78
CA ASP A 339 -11.50 -1.85 -2.71
C ASP A 339 -11.25 -0.38 -3.01
N ARG A 340 -12.33 0.42 -3.11
CA ARG A 340 -12.26 1.85 -3.40
C ARG A 340 -11.82 2.65 -2.18
N ILE A 341 -12.50 2.50 -1.05
CA ILE A 341 -12.15 3.28 0.15
C ILE A 341 -10.71 3.00 0.60
N THR A 342 -10.23 1.76 0.48
CA THR A 342 -8.84 1.43 0.80
C THR A 342 -7.85 2.00 -0.21
N SER A 343 -8.19 2.04 -1.50
CA SER A 343 -7.41 2.78 -2.50
C SER A 343 -7.32 4.29 -2.25
N TYR A 344 -8.21 4.84 -1.39
CA TYR A 344 -8.17 6.24 -0.98
C TYR A 344 -7.32 6.46 0.29
N GLY A 345 -6.74 5.40 0.86
CA GLY A 345 -5.98 5.42 2.11
C GLY A 345 -6.85 5.32 3.37
N LEU A 346 -8.11 4.87 3.24
CA LEU A 346 -9.03 4.68 4.37
C LEU A 346 -9.02 3.22 4.84
N HIS A 347 -9.24 3.01 6.13
CA HIS A 347 -9.49 1.68 6.68
C HIS A 347 -10.98 1.37 6.59
N GLY A 348 -11.36 0.15 6.26
CA GLY A 348 -12.77 -0.27 6.19
C GLY A 348 -13.07 -1.41 7.15
N ILE A 349 -14.19 -1.32 7.87
CA ILE A 349 -14.77 -2.44 8.60
C ILE A 349 -16.27 -2.57 8.33
N GLN A 350 -16.78 -3.80 8.37
CA GLN A 350 -18.20 -4.13 8.40
C GLN A 350 -18.46 -5.00 9.63
N PRO A 351 -19.02 -4.43 10.72
CA PRO A 351 -19.37 -5.18 11.91
C PRO A 351 -20.67 -5.97 11.70
N HIS A 352 -20.77 -7.12 12.35
CA HIS A 352 -22.02 -7.86 12.49
C HIS A 352 -22.72 -7.41 13.77
N TYR A 353 -23.84 -6.68 13.64
CA TYR A 353 -24.58 -6.08 14.75
C TYR A 353 -26.09 -6.31 14.62
N ALA A 354 -26.83 -6.24 15.72
CA ALA A 354 -28.25 -6.55 15.79
C ALA A 354 -29.12 -5.56 14.98
N ASN A 355 -29.30 -5.83 13.68
CA ASN A 355 -29.88 -4.90 12.72
C ASN A 355 -31.11 -5.44 11.96
N ARG A 356 -31.67 -6.55 12.43
CA ARG A 356 -32.77 -7.28 11.78
C ARG A 356 -34.17 -6.94 12.33
N TRP A 357 -34.24 -6.04 13.31
CA TRP A 357 -35.45 -5.63 14.03
C TRP A 357 -36.54 -4.99 13.15
N PHE A 358 -36.22 -4.36 12.02
CA PHE A 358 -37.23 -3.59 11.26
C PHE A 358 -38.42 -4.45 10.79
N GLY A 359 -38.14 -5.70 10.39
CA GLY A 359 -39.16 -6.63 9.90
C GLY A 359 -40.04 -7.23 11.00
N THR A 360 -39.67 -7.07 12.27
CA THR A 360 -40.38 -7.70 13.40
C THR A 360 -41.40 -6.78 14.07
N LEU A 361 -41.40 -5.48 13.71
CA LEU A 361 -42.29 -4.48 14.31
C LEU A 361 -43.71 -4.52 13.72
N ASP A 362 -44.70 -4.09 14.51
CA ASP A 362 -46.04 -3.82 14.01
C ASP A 362 -46.07 -2.51 13.18
N ALA A 363 -47.03 -2.39 12.25
CA ALA A 363 -47.19 -1.18 11.45
C ALA A 363 -47.41 0.08 12.30
N LYS A 364 -48.25 -0.02 13.35
CA LYS A 364 -48.53 1.08 14.28
C LYS A 364 -47.26 1.64 14.93
N ASP A 365 -46.28 0.78 15.23
CA ASP A 365 -45.03 1.16 15.91
C ASP A 365 -44.02 1.71 14.90
N ARG A 366 -44.02 1.20 13.66
CA ARG A 366 -43.23 1.79 12.57
C ARG A 366 -43.70 3.19 12.18
N ASP A 367 -44.99 3.47 12.35
CA ASP A 367 -45.63 4.68 11.83
C ASP A 367 -45.92 5.75 12.91
N ASP A 368 -45.51 5.52 14.17
CA ASP A 368 -45.75 6.45 15.29
C ASP A 368 -44.94 7.76 15.18
N GLY A 369 -43.84 7.74 14.42
CA GLY A 369 -42.93 8.86 14.17
C GLY A 369 -41.87 9.09 15.25
N VAL A 370 -41.62 8.10 16.11
CA VAL A 370 -40.63 8.18 17.20
C VAL A 370 -39.85 6.86 17.40
N SER A 371 -40.49 5.71 17.24
CA SER A 371 -39.94 4.42 17.66
C SER A 371 -38.76 3.96 16.80
N LEU A 372 -38.79 4.19 15.48
CA LEU A 372 -37.70 3.78 14.58
C LEU A 372 -36.37 4.44 14.95
N GLY A 373 -36.39 5.75 15.20
CA GLY A 373 -35.21 6.50 15.61
C GLY A 373 -34.66 6.08 16.97
N LYS A 374 -35.50 5.62 17.89
CA LYS A 374 -35.09 5.06 19.19
C LYS A 374 -34.42 3.70 19.02
N ILE A 375 -35.05 2.78 18.30
CA ILE A 375 -34.50 1.44 18.05
C ILE A 375 -33.18 1.51 17.27
N ARG A 376 -33.06 2.43 16.31
CA ARG A 376 -31.78 2.68 15.61
C ARG A 376 -30.67 3.12 16.56
N LEU A 377 -30.98 3.98 17.53
CA LEU A 377 -30.01 4.40 18.53
C LEU A 377 -29.58 3.22 19.39
N GLU A 378 -30.54 2.41 19.85
CA GLU A 378 -30.28 1.21 20.64
C GLU A 378 -29.46 0.17 19.88
N ALA A 379 -29.84 -0.19 18.65
CA ALA A 379 -29.05 -1.07 17.80
C ALA A 379 -27.62 -0.56 17.55
N ALA A 380 -27.42 0.77 17.52
CA ALA A 380 -26.12 1.36 17.28
C ALA A 380 -25.23 1.47 18.53
N THR A 381 -25.83 1.61 19.71
CA THR A 381 -25.12 1.96 20.97
C THR A 381 -25.28 0.94 22.11
N GLY A 382 -26.36 0.16 22.06
CA GLY A 382 -26.86 -0.70 23.14
C GLY A 382 -27.40 0.06 24.34
N LEU A 383 -27.72 1.34 24.17
CA LEU A 383 -28.48 2.11 25.16
C LEU A 383 -29.95 1.74 25.02
N ASP A 384 -30.56 1.25 26.09
CA ASP A 384 -32.01 1.02 26.19
C ASP A 384 -32.74 2.34 25.88
N ALA A 385 -33.34 2.39 24.69
CA ALA A 385 -33.99 3.58 24.16
C ALA A 385 -35.42 3.31 23.70
N SER A 386 -35.78 2.05 23.48
CA SER A 386 -37.10 1.63 23.03
C SER A 386 -37.61 0.43 23.83
N PRO A 387 -38.85 0.44 24.32
CA PRO A 387 -39.42 -0.72 24.99
C PRO A 387 -39.76 -1.88 24.02
N LEU A 388 -39.54 -1.71 22.71
CA LEU A 388 -39.92 -2.67 21.66
C LEU A 388 -38.82 -3.68 21.34
N VAL A 389 -37.58 -3.43 21.76
CA VAL A 389 -36.44 -4.32 21.58
C VAL A 389 -35.59 -4.29 22.85
N ASP A 390 -34.71 -5.28 23.02
CA ASP A 390 -33.68 -5.28 24.06
C ASP A 390 -32.36 -5.70 23.41
N ILE A 391 -31.57 -4.72 22.97
CA ILE A 391 -30.27 -4.95 22.35
C ILE A 391 -29.17 -4.54 23.34
N PRO A 392 -28.45 -5.49 23.95
CA PRO A 392 -27.41 -5.19 24.91
C PRO A 392 -26.22 -4.54 24.22
N LYS A 393 -25.43 -3.79 25.00
CA LYS A 393 -24.19 -3.15 24.53
C LYS A 393 -23.28 -4.08 23.75
N ALA A 394 -23.13 -5.34 24.17
CA ALA A 394 -22.29 -6.34 23.52
C ALA A 394 -22.61 -6.58 22.03
N ASP A 395 -23.88 -6.40 21.65
CA ASP A 395 -24.42 -6.71 20.32
C ASP A 395 -24.72 -5.46 19.48
N SER A 396 -24.46 -4.29 20.05
CA SER A 396 -24.55 -3.00 19.38
C SER A 396 -23.46 -2.81 18.31
N MET A 397 -23.76 -1.98 17.30
CA MET A 397 -22.79 -1.61 16.26
C MET A 397 -21.48 -1.08 16.84
N ALA A 398 -21.54 -0.13 17.78
CA ALA A 398 -20.37 0.51 18.37
C ALA A 398 -19.45 -0.49 19.06
N GLN A 399 -20.01 -1.38 19.89
CA GLN A 399 -19.23 -2.37 20.62
C GLN A 399 -18.65 -3.44 19.68
N ARG A 400 -19.42 -3.90 18.69
CA ARG A 400 -18.96 -4.85 17.67
C ARG A 400 -17.78 -4.30 16.88
N SER A 401 -17.85 -3.02 16.49
CA SER A 401 -16.75 -2.32 15.84
C SER A 401 -15.52 -2.18 16.75
N LEU A 402 -15.68 -1.85 18.04
CA LEU A 402 -14.57 -1.78 18.98
C LEU A 402 -13.83 -3.11 19.10
N GLN A 403 -14.55 -4.22 19.31
CA GLN A 403 -13.94 -5.55 19.43
C GLN A 403 -13.22 -5.96 18.14
N LEU A 404 -13.82 -5.66 16.98
CA LEU A 404 -13.20 -5.92 15.69
C LEU A 404 -11.89 -5.12 15.52
N VAL A 405 -11.86 -3.84 15.85
CA VAL A 405 -10.65 -3.01 15.75
C VAL A 405 -9.55 -3.47 16.72
N LYS A 406 -9.90 -3.91 17.92
CA LYS A 406 -8.95 -4.51 18.87
C LYS A 406 -8.29 -5.76 18.29
N TRP A 407 -9.11 -6.69 17.81
CA TRP A 407 -8.61 -7.90 17.16
C TRP A 407 -7.72 -7.58 15.95
N LEU A 408 -8.13 -6.63 15.10
CA LEU A 408 -7.32 -6.20 13.94
C LEU A 408 -5.98 -5.58 14.33
N ASN A 409 -5.92 -4.88 15.47
CA ASN A 409 -4.67 -4.30 15.97
C ASN A 409 -3.64 -5.37 16.36
N GLU A 410 -4.11 -6.53 16.81
CA GLU A 410 -3.26 -7.68 17.15
C GLU A 410 -2.95 -8.53 15.91
N GLU A 411 -3.97 -8.86 15.11
CA GLU A 411 -3.86 -9.76 13.96
C GLU A 411 -3.15 -9.12 12.75
N ASN A 412 -3.32 -7.81 12.57
CA ASN A 412 -2.76 -7.08 11.45
C ASN A 412 -1.98 -5.82 11.87
N PRO A 413 -0.82 -5.96 12.55
CA PRO A 413 -0.01 -4.81 12.99
C PRO A 413 0.42 -3.89 11.84
N ALA A 414 0.64 -4.45 10.64
CA ALA A 414 0.97 -3.70 9.44
C ALA A 414 -0.13 -2.70 9.02
N GLY A 415 -1.39 -2.98 9.37
CA GLY A 415 -2.51 -2.09 9.13
C GLY A 415 -2.55 -0.86 10.05
N ASN A 416 -1.81 -0.85 11.15
CA ASN A 416 -1.80 0.24 12.15
C ASN A 416 -3.22 0.55 12.69
N TRP A 417 -4.00 -0.47 13.04
CA TRP A 417 -5.40 -0.31 13.48
C TRP A 417 -5.55 0.37 14.84
N GLY A 418 -4.54 0.27 15.72
CA GLY A 418 -4.54 0.90 17.04
C GLY A 418 -4.68 2.42 17.01
N GLN A 419 -4.44 3.07 15.87
CA GLN A 419 -4.64 4.52 15.69
C GLN A 419 -6.11 4.98 15.83
N PHE A 420 -7.06 4.03 15.81
CA PHE A 420 -8.50 4.27 15.98
C PHE A 420 -9.01 3.98 17.39
N LEU A 421 -8.15 3.51 18.29
CA LEU A 421 -8.48 3.24 19.68
C LEU A 421 -8.08 4.45 20.54
N ASN A 422 -8.86 4.74 21.58
CA ASN A 422 -8.42 5.64 22.64
C ASN A 422 -7.26 5.00 23.45
N LYS A 423 -6.62 5.79 24.32
CA LYS A 423 -5.38 5.40 25.01
C LYS A 423 -5.50 4.11 25.83
N ASP A 424 -6.65 3.92 26.49
CA ASP A 424 -7.00 2.77 27.32
C ASP A 424 -7.69 1.65 26.52
N GLN A 425 -7.90 1.85 25.21
CA GLN A 425 -8.58 0.93 24.31
C GLN A 425 -9.98 0.54 24.83
N THR A 426 -10.69 1.45 25.48
CA THR A 426 -12.07 1.22 25.95
C THR A 426 -13.12 1.69 24.95
N ASP A 427 -12.73 2.49 23.95
CA ASP A 427 -13.62 3.03 22.93
C ASP A 427 -12.84 3.36 21.63
N LEU A 428 -13.60 3.62 20.56
CA LEU A 428 -13.08 4.15 19.30
C LEU A 428 -12.90 5.67 19.38
N LEU A 429 -11.91 6.18 18.64
CA LEU A 429 -11.75 7.60 18.36
C LEU A 429 -12.76 8.01 17.28
N TRP A 430 -13.99 8.28 17.69
CA TRP A 430 -15.12 8.57 16.79
C TRP A 430 -14.90 9.79 15.88
N ASP A 431 -14.07 10.75 16.28
CA ASP A 431 -13.65 11.89 15.46
C ASP A 431 -12.81 11.50 14.22
N LYS A 432 -12.31 10.25 14.17
CA LYS A 432 -11.66 9.63 13.01
C LYS A 432 -12.59 8.68 12.22
N VAL A 433 -13.80 8.44 12.72
CA VAL A 433 -14.73 7.45 12.13
C VAL A 433 -15.65 8.09 11.09
N ILE A 434 -15.76 7.44 9.94
CA ILE A 434 -16.74 7.71 8.89
C ILE A 434 -17.86 6.67 9.02
N MET A 435 -19.06 7.12 9.36
CA MET A 435 -20.24 6.26 9.35
C MET A 435 -20.80 6.18 7.94
N ALA A 436 -20.93 4.98 7.38
CA ALA A 436 -21.41 4.79 6.03
C ALA A 436 -22.44 3.66 5.94
N GLY A 437 -23.45 3.83 5.10
CA GLY A 437 -24.41 2.77 4.85
C GLY A 437 -25.31 3.07 3.66
N SER A 438 -25.99 2.04 3.16
CA SER A 438 -27.10 2.18 2.23
C SER A 438 -28.42 1.81 2.89
N SER A 439 -29.53 2.43 2.47
CA SER A 439 -30.88 2.05 2.92
C SER A 439 -31.03 2.06 4.45
N HIS A 440 -31.31 0.91 5.08
CA HIS A 440 -31.31 0.75 6.54
C HIS A 440 -30.01 1.26 7.19
N GLY A 441 -28.85 0.89 6.63
CA GLY A 441 -27.55 1.32 7.12
C GLY A 441 -27.30 2.82 6.99
N SER A 442 -27.80 3.44 5.92
CA SER A 442 -27.72 4.90 5.75
C SER A 442 -28.49 5.62 6.85
N THR A 443 -29.66 5.08 7.20
CA THR A 443 -30.56 5.66 8.19
C THR A 443 -29.98 5.52 9.61
N THR A 444 -29.46 4.34 9.94
CA THR A 444 -28.73 4.11 11.20
C THR A 444 -27.46 4.97 11.30
N SER A 445 -26.70 5.14 10.21
CA SER A 445 -25.53 6.03 10.18
C SER A 445 -25.90 7.47 10.51
N GLY A 446 -26.95 7.99 9.87
CA GLY A 446 -27.47 9.32 10.14
C GLY A 446 -27.94 9.48 11.60
N ARG A 447 -28.73 8.52 12.10
CA ARG A 447 -29.28 8.55 13.46
C ARG A 447 -28.20 8.47 14.53
N PHE A 448 -27.20 7.60 14.36
CA PHE A 448 -26.06 7.50 15.26
C PHE A 448 -25.28 8.81 15.29
N ALA A 449 -25.03 9.43 14.13
CA ALA A 449 -24.28 10.68 14.05
C ALA A 449 -24.98 11.89 14.70
N LYS A 450 -26.31 11.85 14.85
CA LYS A 450 -27.03 12.85 15.68
C LYS A 450 -26.64 12.72 17.16
N HIS A 451 -26.37 11.51 17.64
CA HIS A 451 -26.02 11.22 19.03
C HIS A 451 -24.51 11.29 19.30
N GLN A 452 -23.70 10.66 18.45
CA GLN A 452 -22.24 10.58 18.57
C GLN A 452 -21.60 11.46 17.50
N LYS A 453 -20.69 12.35 17.90
CA LYS A 453 -19.90 13.13 16.95
C LYS A 453 -18.96 12.19 16.18
N VAL A 454 -19.03 12.22 14.85
CA VAL A 454 -18.15 11.45 13.96
C VAL A 454 -17.40 12.34 12.96
N ALA A 455 -16.39 11.77 12.29
CA ALA A 455 -15.61 12.50 11.29
C ALA A 455 -16.45 12.91 10.08
N ARG A 456 -17.32 11.99 9.62
CA ARG A 456 -18.13 12.12 8.40
C ARG A 456 -19.28 11.11 8.42
N VAL A 457 -20.36 11.42 7.71
CA VAL A 457 -21.47 10.50 7.44
C VAL A 457 -21.69 10.39 5.93
N VAL A 458 -21.71 9.17 5.39
CA VAL A 458 -21.99 8.88 3.98
C VAL A 458 -23.27 8.05 3.86
N MET A 459 -24.27 8.62 3.19
CA MET A 459 -25.64 8.13 3.15
C MET A 459 -26.03 7.77 1.71
N PHE A 460 -26.07 6.47 1.40
CA PHE A 460 -26.56 5.98 0.12
C PHE A 460 -28.05 5.64 0.22
N CYS A 461 -28.88 6.09 -0.71
CA CYS A 461 -30.32 5.78 -0.78
C CYS A 461 -31.03 5.85 0.60
N GLY A 462 -30.82 6.96 1.31
CA GLY A 462 -31.35 7.22 2.65
C GLY A 462 -31.01 8.62 3.16
N PRO A 463 -31.38 8.96 4.41
CA PRO A 463 -32.14 8.16 5.38
C PRO A 463 -33.62 7.89 5.02
N ARG A 464 -34.20 6.80 5.53
CA ARG A 464 -35.60 6.39 5.31
C ARG A 464 -36.28 5.97 6.62
N ASP A 465 -36.62 6.94 7.46
CA ASP A 465 -37.66 6.81 8.49
C ASP A 465 -38.66 7.93 8.26
N GLN A 466 -39.58 7.70 7.32
CA GLN A 466 -40.32 8.78 6.66
C GLN A 466 -41.33 9.50 7.55
N LEU A 467 -41.80 8.84 8.62
CA LEU A 467 -42.73 9.43 9.60
C LEU A 467 -42.03 9.93 10.86
N ASP A 468 -40.77 9.54 11.06
CA ASP A 468 -39.99 9.97 12.22
C ASP A 468 -39.51 11.41 12.10
N SER A 469 -39.22 11.98 13.26
CA SER A 469 -38.72 13.35 13.44
C SER A 469 -37.26 13.42 13.93
N TRP A 470 -36.59 12.29 14.13
CA TRP A 470 -35.25 12.25 14.71
C TRP A 470 -34.22 13.04 13.89
N GLN A 471 -34.44 13.17 12.57
CA GLN A 471 -33.57 13.90 11.64
C GLN A 471 -33.37 15.35 12.08
N SER A 472 -34.42 15.95 12.68
CA SER A 472 -34.42 17.33 13.17
C SER A 472 -33.92 17.51 14.61
N LEU A 473 -33.52 16.44 15.30
CA LEU A 473 -32.91 16.56 16.63
C LEU A 473 -31.62 17.41 16.58
N PRO A 474 -31.14 17.94 17.71
CA PRO A 474 -29.78 18.46 17.78
C PRO A 474 -28.76 17.42 17.31
N SER A 475 -27.72 17.85 16.61
CA SER A 475 -26.71 16.96 16.03
C SER A 475 -25.37 17.08 16.75
N ALA A 476 -24.86 15.99 17.29
CA ALA A 476 -23.48 15.91 17.79
C ALA A 476 -22.45 16.06 16.66
N THR A 477 -22.77 15.53 15.48
CA THR A 477 -21.96 15.71 14.27
C THR A 477 -22.38 16.99 13.54
N PRO A 478 -21.46 17.91 13.22
CA PRO A 478 -21.75 19.09 12.39
C PRO A 478 -22.46 18.72 11.07
N GLU A 479 -23.52 19.46 10.72
CA GLU A 479 -24.39 19.14 9.58
C GLU A 479 -23.62 19.13 8.23
N ASN A 480 -22.54 19.92 8.10
CA ASN A 480 -21.68 19.94 6.91
C ASN A 480 -20.90 18.64 6.67
N ARG A 481 -20.93 17.68 7.61
CA ARG A 481 -20.21 16.40 7.51
C ARG A 481 -21.09 15.24 7.01
N TYR A 482 -22.35 15.50 6.71
CA TYR A 482 -23.28 14.53 6.14
C TYR A 482 -23.26 14.66 4.62
N PHE A 483 -23.19 13.53 3.90
CA PHE A 483 -23.19 13.48 2.45
C PHE A 483 -24.22 12.46 1.99
N GLY A 484 -25.15 12.87 1.13
CA GLY A 484 -26.19 12.04 0.54
C GLY A 484 -25.91 11.72 -0.93
N PHE A 485 -26.17 10.48 -1.36
CA PHE A 485 -26.23 10.09 -2.75
C PHE A 485 -27.39 9.12 -3.01
N SER A 486 -28.29 9.46 -3.92
CA SER A 486 -29.44 8.62 -4.28
C SER A 486 -29.76 8.67 -5.77
N HIS A 487 -30.60 7.75 -6.23
CA HIS A 487 -31.08 7.73 -7.61
C HIS A 487 -32.50 8.32 -7.66
N VAL A 488 -32.84 9.14 -8.66
CA VAL A 488 -34.14 9.82 -8.72
C VAL A 488 -35.34 8.88 -8.86
N LEU A 489 -35.13 7.69 -9.45
CA LEU A 489 -36.12 6.61 -9.53
C LEU A 489 -36.18 5.68 -8.31
N ASP A 490 -35.37 5.92 -7.27
CA ASP A 490 -35.51 5.17 -6.02
C ASP A 490 -36.87 5.50 -5.37
N GLY A 491 -37.57 4.48 -4.89
CA GLY A 491 -38.87 4.65 -4.21
C GLY A 491 -38.82 5.56 -2.98
N GLY A 492 -37.66 5.72 -2.33
CA GLY A 492 -37.51 6.70 -1.26
C GLY A 492 -37.30 8.14 -1.78
N TRP A 493 -36.84 8.32 -3.01
CA TRP A 493 -36.78 9.63 -3.65
C TRP A 493 -38.17 10.03 -4.16
N THR A 494 -38.84 9.16 -4.91
CA THR A 494 -40.17 9.43 -5.49
C THR A 494 -41.29 9.56 -4.44
N GLY A 495 -41.08 9.02 -3.24
CA GLY A 495 -41.98 9.20 -2.08
C GLY A 495 -41.62 10.39 -1.19
N ASP A 496 -40.71 11.27 -1.61
CA ASP A 496 -40.20 12.43 -0.85
C ASP A 496 -39.44 12.09 0.44
N HIS A 497 -39.18 10.83 0.74
CA HIS A 497 -38.52 10.42 1.99
C HIS A 497 -37.09 10.99 2.11
N TYR A 498 -36.35 11.00 1.00
CA TYR A 498 -34.94 11.41 0.97
C TYR A 498 -34.79 12.93 0.93
N CYS A 499 -35.51 13.64 0.06
CA CYS A 499 -35.49 15.11 0.06
C CYS A 499 -35.91 15.65 1.43
N ARG A 500 -36.97 15.07 2.03
CA ARG A 500 -37.44 15.43 3.37
C ARG A 500 -36.35 15.24 4.40
N SER A 501 -35.76 14.04 4.44
CA SER A 501 -34.69 13.74 5.40
C SER A 501 -33.48 14.67 5.24
N TRP A 502 -33.09 15.00 4.02
CA TRP A 502 -31.96 15.89 3.75
C TRP A 502 -32.25 17.34 4.15
N GLN A 503 -33.48 17.82 3.95
CA GLN A 503 -33.91 19.13 4.47
C GLN A 503 -33.95 19.15 6.00
N MET A 504 -34.51 18.11 6.62
CA MET A 504 -34.58 18.01 8.09
C MET A 504 -33.21 17.90 8.76
N LEU A 505 -32.22 17.35 8.05
CA LEU A 505 -30.80 17.35 8.45
C LEU A 505 -30.08 18.68 8.17
N GLY A 506 -30.73 19.64 7.51
CA GLY A 506 -30.17 20.96 7.20
C GLY A 506 -29.19 20.97 6.02
N LEU A 507 -29.19 19.95 5.16
CA LEU A 507 -28.17 19.80 4.12
C LEU A 507 -28.24 20.89 3.02
N ASN A 508 -29.37 21.57 2.88
CA ASN A 508 -29.53 22.71 1.98
C ASN A 508 -28.67 23.92 2.34
N LYS A 509 -28.17 24.00 3.58
CA LYS A 509 -27.20 25.01 4.02
C LYS A 509 -25.81 24.81 3.38
N PHE A 510 -25.56 23.68 2.71
CA PHE A 510 -24.24 23.28 2.20
C PHE A 510 -24.28 22.86 0.73
N GLY A 511 -25.04 23.58 -0.10
CA GLY A 511 -25.12 23.36 -1.54
C GLY A 511 -26.49 22.87 -2.03
N PRO A 512 -26.81 23.07 -3.33
CA PRO A 512 -28.04 22.58 -3.96
C PRO A 512 -28.06 21.04 -4.10
N ILE A 513 -29.21 20.45 -4.43
CA ILE A 513 -29.23 19.09 -4.98
C ILE A 513 -28.55 19.12 -6.36
N VAL A 514 -27.56 18.26 -6.57
CA VAL A 514 -26.78 18.20 -7.82
C VAL A 514 -26.93 16.86 -8.50
N ASP A 515 -27.28 16.89 -9.77
CA ASP A 515 -27.26 15.75 -10.67
C ASP A 515 -25.84 15.49 -11.17
N VAL A 516 -25.24 14.39 -10.67
CA VAL A 516 -23.85 14.01 -10.94
C VAL A 516 -23.62 13.60 -12.39
N ASP A 517 -24.68 13.28 -13.13
CA ASP A 517 -24.59 12.93 -14.55
C ASP A 517 -24.40 14.17 -15.44
N LYS A 518 -24.66 15.36 -14.88
CA LYS A 518 -24.59 16.64 -15.59
C LYS A 518 -23.49 17.56 -15.09
N VAL A 519 -23.07 17.40 -13.83
CA VAL A 519 -22.09 18.27 -13.18
C VAL A 519 -20.89 17.43 -12.77
N PRO A 520 -19.67 17.74 -13.22
CA PRO A 520 -18.48 17.00 -12.79
C PRO A 520 -18.09 17.33 -11.34
N ALA A 521 -17.24 16.49 -10.74
CA ALA A 521 -16.61 16.79 -9.46
C ALA A 521 -15.88 18.16 -9.50
N PRO A 522 -15.92 18.97 -8.43
CA PRO A 522 -16.37 18.65 -7.07
C PRO A 522 -17.87 18.88 -6.82
N TYR A 523 -18.73 18.89 -7.85
CA TYR A 523 -20.19 18.98 -7.70
C TYR A 523 -20.65 20.23 -6.94
N GLY A 524 -19.96 21.36 -7.14
CA GLY A 524 -20.22 22.59 -6.39
C GLY A 524 -20.03 22.44 -4.87
N SER A 525 -19.23 21.47 -4.43
CA SER A 525 -19.00 21.14 -3.02
C SER A 525 -20.27 20.81 -2.23
N THR A 526 -21.34 20.34 -2.91
CA THR A 526 -22.62 20.05 -2.26
C THR A 526 -22.58 18.80 -1.37
N ARG A 527 -23.49 18.73 -0.39
CA ARG A 527 -23.77 17.54 0.41
C ARG A 527 -24.88 16.66 -0.13
N ARG A 528 -25.48 17.03 -1.27
CA ARG A 528 -26.73 16.45 -1.78
C ARG A 528 -26.57 16.05 -3.25
N LEU A 529 -26.22 14.79 -3.48
CA LEU A 529 -25.99 14.27 -4.82
C LEU A 529 -27.13 13.35 -5.26
N ILE A 530 -27.54 13.47 -6.51
CA ILE A 530 -28.45 12.54 -7.17
C ILE A 530 -27.88 12.09 -8.50
N THR A 531 -28.39 10.97 -9.01
CA THR A 531 -28.17 10.52 -10.39
C THR A 531 -29.52 10.21 -11.04
N ALA A 532 -29.62 10.49 -12.32
CA ALA A 532 -30.70 10.10 -13.22
C ALA A 532 -30.22 9.11 -14.30
N GLY A 533 -29.07 8.47 -14.07
CA GLY A 533 -28.46 7.54 -15.02
C GLY A 533 -29.36 6.35 -15.36
N ASP A 534 -29.10 5.70 -16.49
CA ASP A 534 -29.99 4.67 -17.00
C ASP A 534 -29.97 3.38 -16.15
N VAL A 535 -31.04 3.19 -15.39
CA VAL A 535 -31.36 1.97 -14.64
C VAL A 535 -32.48 1.16 -15.30
N LYS A 536 -32.82 1.43 -16.56
CA LYS A 536 -33.89 0.77 -17.34
C LYS A 536 -35.27 0.90 -16.69
N ASN A 537 -35.56 2.07 -16.12
CA ASN A 537 -36.80 2.36 -15.38
C ASN A 537 -37.10 1.38 -14.22
N ASP A 538 -36.09 0.68 -13.70
CA ASP A 538 -36.23 -0.25 -12.59
C ASP A 538 -35.90 0.43 -11.26
N ALA A 539 -36.93 0.72 -10.45
CA ALA A 539 -36.77 1.32 -9.13
C ALA A 539 -35.97 0.46 -8.14
N ARG A 540 -35.98 -0.88 -8.28
CA ARG A 540 -35.15 -1.77 -7.45
C ARG A 540 -33.68 -1.67 -7.84
N ARG A 541 -33.40 -1.58 -9.15
CA ARG A 541 -32.05 -1.30 -9.64
C ARG A 541 -31.59 0.09 -9.21
N ALA A 542 -32.44 1.10 -9.31
CA ALA A 542 -32.19 2.47 -8.84
C ALA A 542 -31.67 2.47 -7.40
N HIS A 543 -32.38 1.76 -6.51
CA HIS A 543 -32.02 1.67 -5.08
C HIS A 543 -30.60 1.14 -4.82
N GLY A 544 -30.15 0.15 -5.60
CA GLY A 544 -28.80 -0.42 -5.47
C GLY A 544 -27.72 0.30 -6.29
N SER A 545 -28.12 1.10 -7.29
CA SER A 545 -27.21 1.66 -8.32
C SER A 545 -26.18 2.66 -7.81
N VAL A 546 -26.42 3.25 -6.65
CA VAL A 546 -25.57 4.29 -6.05
C VAL A 546 -24.38 3.73 -5.26
N THR A 547 -24.28 2.41 -5.14
CA THR A 547 -23.14 1.71 -4.55
C THR A 547 -22.44 0.81 -5.57
N PRO A 548 -21.13 0.55 -5.46
CA PRO A 548 -20.45 -0.39 -6.35
C PRO A 548 -21.09 -1.78 -6.26
N GLY A 549 -21.39 -2.39 -7.41
CA GLY A 549 -22.02 -3.72 -7.45
C GLY A 549 -22.76 -4.00 -8.75
N GLY A 550 -23.59 -5.05 -8.74
CA GLY A 550 -24.33 -5.50 -9.93
C GLY A 550 -25.38 -4.51 -10.45
N SER A 551 -25.96 -3.69 -9.56
CA SER A 551 -26.95 -2.68 -9.93
C SER A 551 -26.32 -1.35 -10.39
N ALA A 552 -25.02 -1.15 -10.14
CA ALA A 552 -24.33 0.09 -10.46
C ALA A 552 -24.38 0.39 -11.97
N ILE A 553 -24.38 1.67 -12.29
CA ILE A 553 -24.39 2.16 -13.67
C ILE A 553 -22.98 2.04 -14.23
N LYS A 554 -22.88 1.45 -15.42
CA LYS A 554 -21.64 1.23 -16.15
C LYS A 554 -21.75 1.79 -17.55
N ASP A 555 -20.64 2.29 -18.08
CA ASP A 555 -20.54 2.70 -19.49
C ASP A 555 -20.45 1.47 -20.42
N ALA A 556 -20.30 1.73 -21.73
CA ALA A 556 -20.21 0.68 -22.75
C ALA A 556 -18.97 -0.23 -22.59
N ASP A 557 -17.90 0.29 -21.98
CA ASP A 557 -16.66 -0.43 -21.72
C ASP A 557 -16.71 -1.21 -20.39
N GLY A 558 -17.81 -1.07 -19.63
CA GLY A 558 -18.02 -1.73 -18.36
C GLY A 558 -17.41 -1.00 -17.15
N ASN A 559 -16.91 0.23 -17.33
CA ASN A 559 -16.41 1.06 -16.23
C ASN A 559 -17.58 1.64 -15.44
N TYR A 560 -17.40 1.82 -14.13
CA TYR A 560 -18.42 2.43 -13.28
C TYR A 560 -18.50 3.94 -13.54
N VAL A 561 -19.70 4.45 -13.82
CA VAL A 561 -19.92 5.88 -14.12
C VAL A 561 -19.70 6.76 -12.88
N HIS A 562 -19.96 6.22 -11.69
CA HIS A 562 -19.96 6.98 -10.42
C HIS A 562 -18.64 6.91 -9.61
N GLU A 563 -17.51 6.53 -10.22
CA GLU A 563 -16.21 6.47 -9.51
C GLU A 563 -15.84 7.77 -8.81
N ALA A 564 -16.02 8.90 -9.51
CA ALA A 564 -15.71 10.22 -8.97
C ALA A 564 -16.66 10.60 -7.81
N VAL A 565 -17.92 10.14 -7.85
CA VAL A 565 -18.90 10.36 -6.78
C VAL A 565 -18.48 9.64 -5.51
N TRP A 566 -18.14 8.34 -5.61
CA TRP A 566 -17.69 7.58 -4.44
C TRP A 566 -16.43 8.19 -3.82
N ARG A 567 -15.44 8.58 -4.64
CA ARG A 567 -14.26 9.30 -4.14
C ARG A 567 -14.63 10.60 -3.42
N TYR A 568 -15.50 11.41 -4.02
CA TYR A 568 -15.96 12.68 -3.44
C TYR A 568 -16.60 12.47 -2.06
N LEU A 569 -17.57 11.55 -1.97
CA LEU A 569 -18.29 11.27 -0.73
C LEU A 569 -17.37 10.88 0.43
N PHE A 570 -16.28 10.16 0.16
CA PHE A 570 -15.35 9.70 1.20
C PHE A 570 -14.14 10.63 1.45
N THR A 571 -13.77 11.49 0.49
CA THR A 571 -12.50 12.23 0.58
C THR A 571 -12.57 13.75 0.44
N HIS A 572 -13.69 14.31 -0.07
CA HIS A 572 -13.82 15.77 -0.23
C HIS A 572 -13.71 16.49 1.12
N PRO A 573 -12.96 17.60 1.25
CA PRO A 573 -12.83 18.33 2.51
C PRO A 573 -14.19 18.74 3.08
N VAL A 574 -14.42 18.45 4.37
CA VAL A 574 -15.73 18.67 5.00
C VAL A 574 -16.06 20.15 5.21
N ASP A 575 -15.03 21.00 5.28
CA ASP A 575 -15.17 22.45 5.48
C ASP A 575 -15.26 23.21 4.14
N GLU A 576 -15.01 22.55 3.01
CA GLU A 576 -15.32 23.07 1.67
C GLU A 576 -16.76 22.72 1.32
N VAL A 577 -17.66 23.69 1.46
CA VAL A 577 -19.11 23.53 1.31
C VAL A 577 -19.64 24.35 0.13
N GLY A 578 -20.72 23.87 -0.50
CA GLY A 578 -21.44 24.62 -1.52
C GLY A 578 -22.27 25.76 -0.93
N GLU A 579 -22.69 26.69 -1.79
CA GLU A 579 -23.53 27.81 -1.40
C GLU A 579 -24.87 27.35 -0.82
N ALA A 580 -25.27 27.97 0.30
CA ALA A 580 -26.55 27.68 0.93
C ALA A 580 -27.71 28.06 0.00
N VAL A 581 -28.73 27.20 -0.06
CA VAL A 581 -29.96 27.45 -0.84
C VAL A 581 -31.20 27.30 0.04
N ALA A 582 -32.31 27.89 -0.40
CA ALA A 582 -33.61 27.68 0.23
C ALA A 582 -34.00 26.20 0.21
N ALA A 583 -34.81 25.79 1.19
CA ALA A 583 -35.39 24.44 1.19
C ALA A 583 -36.30 24.27 -0.04
N GLU A 584 -36.27 23.09 -0.66
CA GLU A 584 -37.09 22.78 -1.83
C GLU A 584 -38.58 22.78 -1.46
N SER A 585 -39.39 23.54 -2.21
CA SER A 585 -40.83 23.69 -1.95
C SER A 585 -41.68 22.52 -2.50
N ASP A 586 -41.12 21.72 -3.39
CA ASP A 586 -41.76 20.58 -4.04
C ASP A 586 -41.59 19.26 -3.27
N CYS A 587 -40.83 19.25 -2.18
CA CYS A 587 -40.67 18.10 -1.29
C CYS A 587 -41.73 18.10 -0.18
N ASN A 588 -42.55 17.06 -0.08
CA ASN A 588 -43.53 16.96 1.01
C ASN A 588 -42.87 16.61 2.37
N LEU A 589 -42.91 17.55 3.32
CA LEU A 589 -42.37 17.36 4.67
C LEU A 589 -43.32 16.62 5.63
N ASP A 590 -44.63 16.68 5.39
CA ASP A 590 -45.62 15.97 6.21
C ASP A 590 -46.16 14.74 5.47
N LEU A 591 -45.62 13.59 5.85
CA LEU A 591 -45.95 12.30 5.26
C LEU A 591 -46.96 11.51 6.09
N LYS A 592 -47.42 12.04 7.24
CA LYS A 592 -48.49 11.45 8.05
C LYS A 592 -49.84 11.82 7.42
N ARG A 593 -50.30 11.03 6.45
CA ARG A 593 -51.66 11.18 5.89
C ARG A 593 -52.59 10.09 6.39
#